data_AF-A0A6J2TQE3-F1
#
_entry.id   AF-A0A6J2TQE3-F1
#
_cell.length_a   1.000
_cell.length_b   1.000
_cell.length_c   1.000
_cell.angle_alpha   90.00
_cell.angle_beta   90.00
_cell.angle_gamma   90.00
#
_symmetry.space_group_name_H-M   'P 1'
#
loop_
_entity.id
_entity.type
_entity.pdbx_description
1 polymer ?
#
loop_
_entity_poly.entity_id
_entity_poly.type
_entity_poly.pdbx_seq_one_letter_code
_entity_poly.pdbx_strand_id
1 'polypeptide(L)'
;MSKEAAKPKKPLPNYKFPMHDTHLKKTLGNVRVACVLALIAPLLLYVFHNGPRKTKYKNFYSTYDPMTSFNRMQKGGYLTSCPGGGGGGDKKKDDKKKDEKKDDKKDDKKKK
;
A
#
# COMPACT_ATOMS: atom_id res chain seq x y z
N MET A 1 39.92 -10.18 -73.58
CA MET A 1 38.68 -10.90 -73.20
C MET A 1 38.78 -11.26 -71.73
N SER A 2 38.14 -10.48 -70.87
CA SER A 2 38.24 -10.65 -69.41
C SER A 2 37.06 -11.47 -68.92
N LYS A 3 37.32 -12.68 -68.42
CA LYS A 3 36.30 -13.53 -67.77
C LYS A 3 36.07 -13.01 -66.36
N GLU A 4 34.88 -12.51 -66.10
CA GLU A 4 34.45 -12.09 -64.76
C GLU A 4 34.10 -13.35 -63.94
N ALA A 5 34.85 -13.60 -62.86
CA ALA A 5 34.64 -14.75 -61.99
C ALA A 5 33.40 -14.53 -61.11
N ALA A 6 32.36 -15.33 -61.34
CA ALA A 6 31.13 -15.31 -60.55
C ALA A 6 31.40 -15.72 -59.09
N LYS A 7 31.03 -14.85 -58.13
CA LYS A 7 31.13 -15.12 -56.70
C LYS A 7 30.16 -16.24 -56.27
N PRO A 8 30.54 -17.12 -55.31
CA PRO A 8 29.67 -18.20 -54.86
C PRO A 8 28.44 -17.67 -54.12
N LYS A 9 27.24 -18.05 -54.56
CA LYS A 9 25.97 -17.73 -53.89
C LYS A 9 25.88 -18.51 -52.57
N LYS A 10 25.73 -17.80 -51.45
CA LYS A 10 25.50 -18.42 -50.14
C LYS A 10 24.15 -19.15 -50.15
N PRO A 11 24.02 -20.34 -49.53
CA PRO A 11 22.76 -21.05 -49.48
C PRO A 11 21.73 -20.25 -48.67
N LEU A 12 20.50 -20.16 -49.21
CA LEU A 12 19.39 -19.51 -48.52
C LEU A 12 19.03 -20.32 -47.26
N PRO A 13 18.80 -19.67 -46.11
CA PRO A 13 18.38 -20.39 -44.92
C PRO A 13 17.02 -21.06 -45.17
N ASN A 14 16.99 -22.40 -45.10
CA ASN A 14 15.76 -23.17 -45.24
C ASN A 14 14.97 -23.08 -43.92
N TYR A 15 14.18 -22.01 -43.78
CA TYR A 15 13.31 -21.81 -42.64
C TYR A 15 11.97 -22.51 -42.88
N LYS A 16 11.68 -23.56 -42.11
CA LYS A 16 10.38 -24.25 -42.16
C LYS A 16 9.52 -23.83 -40.97
N PHE A 17 8.45 -23.08 -41.25
CA PHE A 17 7.48 -22.72 -40.22
C PHE A 17 6.80 -24.00 -39.66
N PRO A 18 6.66 -24.15 -38.35
CA PRO A 18 5.88 -25.23 -37.77
C PRO A 18 4.40 -25.03 -38.17
N MET A 19 3.87 -25.91 -39.03
CA MET A 19 2.49 -25.81 -39.53
C MET A 19 1.44 -26.52 -38.65
N HIS A 20 1.86 -27.44 -37.77
CA HIS A 20 0.96 -28.25 -36.93
C HIS A 20 1.13 -27.95 -35.43
N ASP A 21 0.02 -28.09 -34.68
CA ASP A 21 -0.08 -28.00 -33.21
C ASP A 21 0.40 -26.68 -32.57
N THR A 22 0.54 -25.62 -33.35
CA THR A 22 0.97 -24.30 -32.85
C THR A 22 -0.03 -23.72 -31.86
N HIS A 23 -1.33 -23.88 -32.12
CA HIS A 23 -2.40 -23.44 -31.23
C HIS A 23 -2.44 -24.26 -29.93
N LEU A 24 -2.29 -25.58 -30.00
CA LEU A 24 -2.30 -26.46 -28.84
C LEU A 24 -1.11 -26.17 -27.91
N LYS A 25 0.09 -25.98 -28.47
CA LYS A 25 1.28 -25.61 -27.69
C LYS A 25 1.11 -24.26 -27.00
N LYS A 26 0.49 -23.29 -27.68
CA LYS A 26 0.20 -21.97 -27.10
C LYS A 26 -0.84 -22.05 -25.98
N THR A 27 -1.95 -22.76 -26.19
CA THR A 27 -3.00 -22.90 -25.16
C THR A 27 -2.47 -23.65 -23.94
N LEU A 28 -1.71 -24.73 -24.13
CA LEU A 28 -1.12 -25.48 -23.02
C LEU A 28 -0.11 -24.64 -22.22
N GLY A 29 0.69 -23.82 -22.91
CA GLY A 29 1.57 -22.83 -22.28
C GLY A 29 0.80 -21.82 -21.44
N ASN A 30 -0.27 -21.26 -21.99
CA ASN A 30 -1.12 -20.29 -21.29
C ASN A 30 -1.82 -20.91 -20.08
N VAL A 31 -2.34 -22.13 -20.20
CA VAL A 31 -2.97 -22.86 -19.09
C VAL A 31 -1.96 -23.10 -17.97
N ARG A 32 -0.73 -23.51 -18.30
CA ARG A 32 0.33 -23.69 -17.30
C ARG A 32 0.62 -22.39 -16.55
N VAL A 33 0.77 -21.28 -17.26
CA VAL A 33 1.01 -19.97 -16.65
C VAL A 33 -0.17 -19.54 -15.79
N ALA A 34 -1.41 -19.73 -16.28
CA ALA A 34 -2.62 -19.40 -15.54
C ALA A 34 -2.71 -20.19 -14.22
N CYS A 35 -2.44 -21.49 -14.23
CA CYS A 35 -2.44 -22.31 -13.01
C CYS A 35 -1.38 -21.83 -12.00
N VAL A 36 -0.18 -21.47 -12.46
CA VAL A 36 0.88 -20.95 -11.59
C VAL A 36 0.46 -19.62 -10.97
N LEU A 37 -0.08 -18.70 -11.76
CA LEU A 37 -0.56 -17.40 -11.26
C LEU A 37 -1.74 -17.56 -10.29
N ALA A 38 -2.65 -18.49 -10.58
CA ALA A 38 -3.80 -18.79 -9.74
C ALA A 38 -3.40 -19.32 -8.36
N LEU A 39 -2.26 -20.00 -8.22
CA LEU A 39 -1.72 -20.43 -6.93
C LEU A 39 -0.93 -19.32 -6.23
N ILE A 40 -0.18 -18.51 -6.98
CA ILE A 40 0.63 -17.42 -6.42
C ILE A 40 -0.24 -16.29 -5.86
N ALA A 41 -1.30 -15.90 -6.56
CA ALA A 41 -2.17 -14.80 -6.13
C ALA A 41 -2.77 -14.96 -4.71
N PRO A 42 -3.40 -16.09 -4.34
CA PRO A 42 -3.92 -16.29 -2.99
C PRO A 42 -2.80 -16.44 -1.95
N LEU A 43 -1.63 -16.98 -2.32
CA LEU A 43 -0.45 -17.03 -1.46
C LEU A 43 0.02 -15.62 -1.08
N LEU A 44 0.14 -14.72 -2.07
CA LEU A 44 0.48 -13.33 -1.84
C LEU A 44 -0.55 -12.64 -0.95
N LEU A 45 -1.84 -12.83 -1.23
CA LEU A 45 -2.91 -12.26 -0.39
C LEU A 45 -2.82 -12.77 1.06
N TYR A 46 -2.54 -14.06 1.26
CA TYR A 46 -2.39 -14.62 2.59
C TYR A 46 -1.19 -14.04 3.33
N VAL A 47 -0.03 -13.96 2.68
CA VAL A 47 1.21 -13.47 3.31
C VAL A 47 1.14 -11.97 3.58
N PHE A 48 0.69 -11.17 2.62
CA PHE A 48 0.74 -9.71 2.72
C PHE A 48 -0.49 -9.07 3.37
N HIS A 49 -1.65 -9.72 3.35
CA HIS A 49 -2.86 -9.17 3.98
C HIS A 49 -3.22 -9.91 5.27
N ASN A 50 -3.41 -11.23 5.20
CA ASN A 50 -3.94 -11.99 6.32
C ASN A 50 -2.89 -12.22 7.43
N GLY A 51 -1.64 -12.51 7.05
CA GLY A 51 -0.50 -12.68 7.94
C GLY A 51 -0.30 -11.49 8.88
N PRO A 52 -0.02 -10.28 8.37
CA PRO A 52 0.25 -9.12 9.22
C PRO A 52 -0.96 -8.71 10.06
N ARG A 53 -2.20 -8.90 9.59
CA ARG A 53 -3.38 -8.67 10.43
C ARG A 53 -3.35 -9.58 11.65
N LYS A 54 -3.22 -10.89 11.46
CA LYS A 54 -3.19 -11.86 12.58
C LYS A 54 -2.05 -11.57 13.55
N THR A 55 -0.86 -11.26 13.03
CA THR A 55 0.31 -10.91 13.86
C THR A 55 0.08 -9.62 14.66
N LYS A 56 -0.51 -8.58 14.06
CA LYS A 56 -0.85 -7.33 14.77
C LYS A 56 -1.83 -7.58 15.91
N TYR A 57 -2.89 -8.35 15.69
CA TYR A 57 -3.85 -8.70 16.75
C TYR A 57 -3.19 -9.53 17.86
N LYS A 58 -2.38 -10.52 17.49
CA LYS A 58 -1.63 -11.33 18.47
C LYS A 58 -0.72 -10.46 19.33
N ASN A 59 0.06 -9.58 18.71
CA ASN A 59 1.00 -8.70 19.40
C ASN A 59 0.28 -7.66 20.27
N PHE A 60 -0.87 -7.15 19.81
CA PHE A 60 -1.68 -6.23 20.60
C PHE A 60 -2.09 -6.88 21.92
N TYR A 61 -2.65 -8.09 21.87
CA TYR A 61 -3.16 -8.76 23.07
C TYR A 61 -2.09 -9.46 23.91
N SER A 62 -0.87 -9.69 23.40
CA SER A 62 0.19 -10.30 24.20
C SER A 62 0.66 -9.41 25.35
N THR A 63 0.53 -8.09 25.23
CA THR A 63 0.96 -7.12 26.24
C THR A 63 -0.16 -6.16 26.63
N TYR A 64 -1.41 -6.48 26.28
CA TYR A 64 -2.54 -5.61 26.56
C TYR A 64 -2.96 -5.72 28.02
N ASP A 65 -2.82 -4.62 28.77
CA ASP A 65 -3.48 -4.47 30.06
C ASP A 65 -4.82 -3.74 29.89
N PRO A 66 -5.96 -4.42 30.12
CA PRO A 66 -7.27 -3.81 30.01
C PRO A 66 -7.47 -2.67 31.02
N MET A 67 -6.88 -2.76 32.22
CA MET A 67 -7.13 -1.77 33.27
C MET A 67 -6.40 -0.47 33.02
N THR A 68 -5.14 -0.53 32.57
CA THR A 68 -4.40 0.66 32.13
C THR A 68 -5.09 1.38 30.97
N SER A 69 -5.62 0.62 30.00
CA SER A 69 -6.33 1.18 28.84
C SER A 69 -7.65 1.82 29.24
N PHE A 70 -8.41 1.18 30.13
CA PHE A 70 -9.64 1.71 30.69
C PHE A 70 -9.39 3.00 31.47
N ASN A 71 -8.40 3.02 32.37
CA ASN A 71 -8.02 4.21 33.14
C ASN A 71 -7.62 5.38 32.22
N ARG A 72 -6.93 5.11 31.10
CA ARG A 72 -6.62 6.13 30.09
C ARG A 72 -7.88 6.67 29.42
N MET A 73 -8.85 5.83 29.10
CA MET A 73 -10.12 6.24 28.48
C MET A 73 -11.02 7.01 29.46
N GLN A 74 -11.04 6.61 30.72
CA GLN A 74 -11.77 7.28 31.80
C GLN A 74 -11.18 8.67 32.08
N LYS A 75 -9.85 8.77 32.21
CA LYS A 75 -9.15 10.07 32.37
C LYS A 75 -9.29 10.96 31.14
N GLY A 76 -9.41 10.36 29.95
CA GLY A 76 -9.65 11.08 28.70
C GLY A 76 -11.10 11.54 28.51
N GLY A 77 -12.02 11.23 29.43
CA GLY A 77 -13.41 11.65 29.34
C GLY A 77 -14.21 10.97 28.23
N TYR A 78 -13.72 9.86 27.67
CA TYR A 78 -14.41 9.13 26.60
C TYR A 78 -15.62 8.32 27.11
N LEU A 79 -15.72 8.12 28.43
CA LEU A 79 -16.73 7.26 29.05
C LEU A 79 -17.80 8.10 29.75
N THR A 80 -19.02 8.11 29.20
CA THR A 80 -20.18 8.77 29.82
C THR A 80 -20.64 8.05 31.10
N SER A 81 -20.43 6.73 31.18
CA SER A 81 -20.84 5.89 32.31
C SER A 81 -19.88 5.96 33.51
N CYS A 82 -18.63 6.35 33.28
CA CYS A 82 -17.62 6.54 34.31
C CYS A 82 -16.91 7.86 34.01
N PRO A 83 -17.49 9.00 34.39
CA PRO A 83 -16.80 10.28 34.29
C PRO A 83 -15.52 10.18 35.12
N GLY A 84 -14.36 10.31 34.47
CA GLY A 84 -13.10 10.47 35.20
C GLY A 84 -13.22 11.69 36.10
N GLY A 85 -12.62 11.64 37.29
CA GLY A 85 -12.74 12.70 38.31
C GLY A 85 -12.26 14.12 37.92
N GLY A 86 -12.04 14.40 36.63
CA GLY A 86 -12.04 15.74 36.05
C GLY A 86 -13.19 15.83 35.04
N GLY A 87 -14.33 16.36 35.46
CA GLY A 87 -15.44 16.67 34.56
C GLY A 87 -15.01 17.70 33.52
N GLY A 88 -15.10 17.33 32.25
CA GLY A 88 -14.79 18.18 31.10
C GLY A 88 -15.76 17.94 29.96
N GLY A 89 -17.04 17.82 30.28
CA GLY A 89 -18.12 17.86 29.31
C GLY A 89 -18.58 19.29 29.09
N ASP A 90 -17.87 20.07 28.27
CA ASP A 90 -18.43 21.29 27.69
C ASP A 90 -18.13 21.37 26.19
N LYS A 91 -19.19 21.00 25.45
CA LYS A 91 -19.74 21.66 24.26
C LYS A 91 -18.79 21.98 23.09
N LYS A 92 -19.12 21.32 21.97
CA LYS A 92 -19.16 21.89 20.61
C LYS A 92 -19.03 23.42 20.57
N LYS A 93 -18.09 23.94 19.79
CA LYS A 93 -18.30 25.14 18.97
C LYS A 93 -17.68 24.93 17.60
N ASP A 94 -18.55 24.61 16.65
CA ASP A 94 -18.35 24.82 15.23
C ASP A 94 -18.19 26.33 14.95
N ASP A 95 -17.25 26.65 14.05
CA ASP A 95 -17.23 27.75 13.09
C ASP A 95 -17.71 29.17 13.48
N LYS A 96 -16.76 30.11 13.62
CA LYS A 96 -16.93 31.47 13.05
C LYS A 96 -15.59 32.10 12.65
N LYS A 97 -15.42 32.18 11.33
CA LYS A 97 -14.44 32.96 10.56
C LYS A 97 -14.67 34.47 10.78
N LYS A 98 -13.58 35.25 10.63
CA LYS A 98 -13.43 36.71 10.40
C LYS A 98 -13.09 37.61 11.61
N ASP A 99 -12.11 38.49 11.32
CA ASP A 99 -11.71 39.74 12.01
C ASP A 99 -10.73 39.49 13.18
N GLU A 100 -9.47 39.97 13.25
CA GLU A 100 -8.83 41.18 12.74
C GLU A 100 -7.31 40.96 12.56
N LYS A 101 -6.78 41.46 11.44
CA LYS A 101 -5.36 41.75 11.20
C LYS A 101 -5.19 43.25 11.39
N LYS A 102 -4.56 43.67 12.50
CA LYS A 102 -4.06 45.04 12.85
C LYS A 102 -3.95 45.03 14.38
N ASP A 103 -2.78 44.90 14.99
CA ASP A 103 -1.79 45.93 15.35
C ASP A 103 -0.96 45.17 16.44
N ASP A 104 0.34 45.22 16.66
CA ASP A 104 1.28 46.31 16.55
C ASP A 104 2.69 45.72 16.47
N LYS A 105 3.38 46.15 15.41
CA LYS A 105 4.82 46.19 15.27
C LYS A 105 5.35 47.23 16.26
N LYS A 106 5.65 46.87 17.52
CA LYS A 106 6.13 47.90 18.47
C LYS A 106 6.96 47.46 19.68
N ASP A 107 7.88 46.49 19.56
CA ASP A 107 8.84 46.23 20.66
C ASP A 107 10.34 46.37 20.28
N ASP A 108 10.65 46.89 19.09
CA ASP A 108 12.04 47.04 18.62
C ASP A 108 12.72 48.38 18.94
N LYS A 109 12.24 49.15 19.94
CA LYS A 109 12.83 50.48 20.22
C LYS A 109 12.82 50.90 21.70
N LYS A 110 13.36 50.09 22.61
CA LYS A 110 13.79 50.62 23.92
C LYS A 110 14.81 49.76 24.68
N LYS A 111 15.98 49.53 24.08
CA LYS A 111 17.24 49.40 24.85
C LYS A 111 18.33 50.17 24.11
N LYS A 112 18.41 51.45 24.44
CA LYS A 112 19.59 52.27 24.25
C LYS A 112 20.17 52.47 25.64
#